data_AF-A0A800M7C0-F1
#
_entry.id   AF-A0A800M7C0-F1
#
_cell.length_a   1.000
_cell.length_b   1.000
_cell.length_c   1.000
_cell.angle_alpha   90.00
_cell.angle_beta   90.00
_cell.angle_gamma   90.00
#
_symmetry.space_group_name_H-M   'P 1'
#
loop_
_entity.id
_entity.type
_entity.pdbx_description
1 polymer ?
#
loop_
_entity_poly.entity_id
_entity_poly.type
_entity_poly.pdbx_seq_one_letter_code
_entity_poly.pdbx_strand_id
1 'polypeptide(L)'
;VLRMATINGAKALGLEKEIGSLEVGKRADLILLDANKPHYYPRHNPVSSIAYSAQAADVSTVLVNGKVLMENYEVKTIDVEETMREGERMAFDLVSRAKES
;
A
#
# COMPACT_ATOMS: atom_id res chain seq x y z
N VAL A 1 -13.75 -9.27 2.24
CA VAL A 1 -12.61 -8.72 1.46
C VAL A 1 -11.43 -8.33 2.36
N LEU A 2 -11.62 -7.49 3.38
CA LEU A 2 -10.49 -7.02 4.23
C LEU A 2 -9.62 -8.16 4.83
N ARG A 3 -10.22 -9.22 5.38
CA ARG A 3 -9.45 -10.38 5.89
C ARG A 3 -8.67 -11.11 4.80
N MET A 4 -9.18 -11.11 3.56
CA MET A 4 -8.48 -11.69 2.40
C MET A 4 -7.20 -10.90 2.12
N ALA A 5 -7.30 -9.57 2.09
CA ALA A 5 -6.19 -8.66 1.83
C ALA A 5 -5.18 -8.52 2.99
N THR A 6 -5.47 -9.11 4.16
CA THR A 6 -4.64 -9.01 5.37
C THR A 6 -4.30 -10.39 5.93
N ILE A 7 -4.98 -10.85 6.98
CA ILE A 7 -4.63 -12.06 7.72
C ILE A 7 -4.65 -13.33 6.86
N ASN A 8 -5.57 -13.46 5.90
CA ASN A 8 -5.60 -14.65 5.05
C ASN A 8 -4.45 -14.64 4.03
N GLY A 9 -4.00 -13.45 3.57
CA GLY A 9 -2.79 -13.32 2.77
C GLY A 9 -1.55 -13.72 3.58
N ALA A 10 -1.45 -13.26 4.82
CA ALA A 10 -0.39 -13.67 5.73
C ALA A 10 -0.37 -15.20 5.94
N LYS A 11 -1.53 -15.83 6.14
CA LYS A 11 -1.66 -17.30 6.25
C LYS A 11 -1.20 -18.02 4.99
N ALA A 12 -1.55 -17.51 3.81
CA ALA A 12 -1.14 -18.11 2.55
C ALA A 12 0.40 -18.11 2.38
N LEU A 13 1.09 -17.15 3.01
CA LEU A 13 2.55 -17.04 3.03
C LEU A 13 3.22 -17.68 4.26
N GLY A 14 2.44 -18.26 5.20
CA GLY A 14 2.97 -18.79 6.47
C GLY A 14 3.48 -17.74 7.45
N LEU A 15 3.03 -16.50 7.33
CA LEU A 15 3.46 -15.34 8.12
C LEU A 15 2.39 -14.88 9.13
N GLU A 16 1.34 -15.66 9.36
CA GLU A 16 0.20 -15.24 10.20
C GLU A 16 0.55 -15.04 11.68
N LYS A 17 1.69 -15.54 12.14
CA LYS A 17 2.22 -15.28 13.49
C LYS A 17 2.94 -13.94 13.59
N GLU A 18 3.34 -13.37 12.45
CA GLU A 18 4.17 -12.17 12.39
C GLU A 18 3.41 -10.94 11.90
N ILE A 19 2.48 -11.12 10.94
CA ILE A 19 1.78 -10.01 10.26
C ILE A 19 0.31 -10.33 9.98
N GLY A 20 -0.40 -9.36 9.40
CA GLY A 20 -1.77 -9.55 8.88
C GLY A 20 -2.90 -9.26 9.88
N SER A 21 -2.58 -8.95 11.14
CA SER A 21 -3.53 -8.49 12.16
C SER A 21 -2.86 -7.62 13.21
N LEU A 22 -3.66 -6.79 13.90
CA LEU A 22 -3.21 -5.90 14.96
C LEU A 22 -3.26 -6.62 16.31
N GLU A 23 -2.20 -7.33 16.64
CA GLU A 23 -2.08 -8.09 17.89
C GLU A 23 -0.70 -7.83 18.52
N VAL A 24 -0.64 -7.78 19.85
CA VAL A 24 0.62 -7.59 20.57
C VAL A 24 1.59 -8.72 20.21
N GLY A 25 2.85 -8.36 19.91
CA GLY A 25 3.90 -9.30 19.51
C GLY A 25 4.06 -9.48 17.99
N LYS A 26 3.11 -9.00 17.18
CA LYS A 26 3.25 -8.93 15.72
C LYS A 26 4.05 -7.72 15.27
N ARG A 27 4.62 -7.79 14.06
CA ARG A 27 5.31 -6.67 13.43
C ARG A 27 4.31 -5.55 13.15
N ALA A 28 4.77 -4.31 13.27
CA ALA A 28 3.96 -3.13 12.98
C ALA A 28 3.92 -2.83 11.47
N ASP A 29 3.15 -3.66 10.74
CA ASP A 29 2.84 -3.49 9.32
C ASP A 29 1.47 -2.83 9.18
N LEU A 30 1.46 -1.52 8.95
CA LEU A 30 0.27 -0.67 9.09
C LEU A 30 0.12 0.29 7.91
N ILE A 31 -1.14 0.62 7.60
CA ILE A 31 -1.49 1.77 6.77
C ILE A 31 -2.46 2.67 7.54
N LEU A 32 -2.32 3.99 7.37
CA LEU A 32 -3.29 4.96 7.85
C LEU A 32 -4.03 5.55 6.66
N LEU A 33 -5.36 5.47 6.69
CA LEU A 33 -6.24 5.99 5.65
C LEU A 33 -6.79 7.35 6.06
N ASP A 34 -6.72 8.34 5.17
CA ASP A 34 -7.47 9.59 5.32
C ASP A 34 -8.93 9.36 4.90
N ALA A 35 -9.78 9.12 5.88
CA ALA A 35 -11.21 8.93 5.64
C ALA A 35 -11.97 10.25 5.40
N ASN A 36 -11.33 11.43 5.47
CA ASN A 36 -11.96 12.75 5.26
C ASN A 36 -12.07 13.14 3.78
N LYS A 37 -12.55 12.21 2.96
CA LYS A 37 -12.81 12.42 1.52
C LYS A 37 -14.28 12.20 1.16
N PRO A 38 -14.81 12.87 0.11
CA PRO A 38 -16.22 12.78 -0.26
C PRO A 38 -16.74 11.35 -0.49
N HIS A 39 -15.94 10.46 -1.06
CA HIS A 39 -16.34 9.07 -1.36
C HIS A 39 -16.52 8.19 -0.12
N TYR A 40 -16.18 8.68 1.08
CA TYR A 40 -16.50 8.03 2.34
C TYR A 40 -17.85 8.45 2.94
N TYR A 41 -18.54 9.42 2.34
CA TYR A 41 -19.82 9.92 2.85
C TYR A 41 -21.02 9.29 2.11
N PRO A 42 -22.09 8.92 2.85
CA PRO A 42 -22.22 8.96 4.31
C PRO A 42 -21.42 7.86 5.03
N ARG A 43 -20.87 8.19 6.21
CA ARG A 43 -20.05 7.27 7.02
C ARG A 43 -20.92 6.37 7.89
N HIS A 44 -21.34 5.23 7.34
CA HIS A 44 -22.15 4.26 8.09
C HIS A 44 -21.32 3.15 8.74
N ASN A 45 -20.42 2.51 7.99
CA ASN A 45 -19.64 1.38 8.49
C ASN A 45 -18.20 1.46 7.94
N PRO A 46 -17.18 1.67 8.80
CA PRO A 46 -15.80 1.85 8.35
C PRO A 46 -15.22 0.61 7.66
N VAL A 47 -15.60 -0.60 8.05
CA VAL A 47 -15.13 -1.84 7.40
C VAL A 47 -15.70 -1.96 5.99
N SER A 48 -16.98 -1.63 5.82
CA SER A 48 -17.63 -1.59 4.50
C SER A 48 -16.99 -0.51 3.63
N SER A 49 -16.80 0.69 4.18
CA SER A 49 -16.13 1.79 3.49
C SER A 49 -14.71 1.43 3.05
N ILE A 50 -13.94 0.73 3.87
CA ILE A 50 -12.60 0.26 3.48
C ILE A 50 -12.70 -0.80 2.37
N ALA A 51 -13.65 -1.72 2.47
CA ALA A 51 -13.77 -2.81 1.51
C ALA A 51 -14.27 -2.37 0.13
N TYR A 52 -15.08 -1.30 0.05
CA TYR A 52 -15.81 -0.93 -1.16
C TYR A 52 -15.55 0.50 -1.65
N SER A 53 -15.09 1.42 -0.79
CA SER A 53 -14.92 2.83 -1.12
C SER A 53 -13.47 3.31 -1.08
N ALA A 54 -12.61 2.68 -0.28
CA ALA A 54 -11.21 3.10 -0.14
C ALA A 54 -10.43 2.94 -1.43
N GLN A 55 -9.56 3.92 -1.70
CA GLN A 55 -8.66 3.97 -2.83
C GLN A 55 -7.20 3.99 -2.35
N ALA A 56 -6.26 3.60 -3.22
CA ALA A 56 -4.84 3.67 -2.89
C ALA A 56 -4.39 5.09 -2.51
N ALA A 57 -4.99 6.11 -3.14
CA ALA A 57 -4.74 7.52 -2.87
C ALA A 57 -5.21 7.99 -1.48
N ASP A 58 -6.02 7.19 -0.77
CA ASP A 58 -6.44 7.51 0.60
C ASP A 58 -5.39 7.12 1.63
N VAL A 59 -4.39 6.30 1.25
CA VAL A 59 -3.29 5.91 2.13
C VAL A 59 -2.38 7.11 2.36
N SER A 60 -2.38 7.63 3.59
CA SER A 60 -1.58 8.79 3.99
C SER A 60 -0.23 8.39 4.59
N THR A 61 -0.17 7.26 5.28
CA THR A 61 1.02 6.80 6.00
C THR A 61 1.15 5.29 5.88
N VAL A 62 2.37 4.80 5.68
CA VAL A 62 2.70 3.36 5.59
C VAL A 62 3.85 3.07 6.54
N LEU A 63 3.66 2.05 7.37
CA LEU A 63 4.68 1.50 8.26
C LEU A 63 4.93 0.04 7.88
N VAL A 64 6.21 -0.33 7.83
CA VAL A 64 6.65 -1.72 7.66
C VAL A 64 7.62 -2.04 8.77
N ASN A 65 7.29 -3.04 9.57
CA ASN A 65 8.03 -3.43 10.76
C ASN A 65 8.35 -2.24 11.68
N GLY A 66 7.38 -1.34 11.86
CA GLY A 66 7.52 -0.13 12.67
C GLY A 66 8.33 1.00 12.04
N LYS A 67 8.94 0.80 10.86
CA LYS A 67 9.61 1.85 10.11
C LYS A 67 8.60 2.57 9.22
N VAL A 68 8.54 3.90 9.36
CA VAL A 68 7.75 4.76 8.48
C VAL A 68 8.39 4.80 7.08
N LEU A 69 7.67 4.33 6.07
CA LEU A 69 8.10 4.39 4.67
C LEU A 69 7.47 5.58 3.93
N MET A 70 6.26 5.96 4.32
CA MET A 70 5.53 7.12 3.82
C MET A 70 4.78 7.77 4.99
N GLU A 71 4.77 9.09 5.04
CA GLU A 71 4.06 9.87 6.07
C GLU A 71 3.45 11.12 5.46
N ASN A 72 2.17 11.39 5.76
CA ASN A 72 1.44 12.53 5.21
C ASN A 72 1.56 12.65 3.67
N TYR A 73 1.41 11.51 2.98
CA TYR A 73 1.53 11.37 1.51
C TYR A 73 2.93 11.57 0.94
N GLU A 74 3.95 11.75 1.79
CA GLU A 74 5.33 11.93 1.37
C GLU A 74 6.12 10.65 1.59
N VAL A 75 6.67 10.08 0.51
CA VAL A 75 7.52 8.89 0.57
C VAL A 75 8.87 9.27 1.15
N LYS A 76 9.32 8.56 2.20
CA LYS A 76 10.51 8.90 2.97
C LYS A 76 11.74 8.05 2.64
N THR A 77 11.60 7.04 1.79
CA THR A 77 12.61 5.98 1.62
C THR A 77 13.18 5.85 0.22
N ILE A 78 12.62 6.54 -0.77
CA ILE A 78 13.12 6.58 -2.15
C ILE A 78 12.98 8.00 -2.70
N ASP A 79 13.83 8.35 -3.66
CA ASP A 79 13.61 9.51 -4.51
C ASP A 79 12.60 9.13 -5.61
N VAL A 80 11.40 9.70 -5.51
CA VAL A 80 10.30 9.36 -6.42
C VAL A 80 10.58 9.86 -7.83
N GLU A 81 11.19 11.04 -7.98
CA GLU A 81 11.47 11.63 -9.29
C GLU A 81 12.55 10.82 -10.01
N GLU A 82 13.62 10.48 -9.31
CA GLU A 82 14.68 9.61 -9.85
C GLU A 82 14.12 8.25 -10.26
N THR A 83 13.30 7.62 -9.38
CA THR A 83 12.68 6.31 -9.66
C THR A 83 11.79 6.37 -10.92
N MET A 84 11.02 7.45 -11.09
CA MET A 84 10.18 7.63 -12.29
C MET A 84 11.04 7.76 -13.56
N ARG A 85 12.12 8.56 -13.50
CA ARG A 85 13.05 8.75 -14.61
C ARG A 85 13.74 7.45 -15.02
N GLU A 86 14.16 6.64 -14.05
CA GLU A 86 14.72 5.31 -14.32
C GLU A 86 13.68 4.38 -14.98
N GLY A 87 12.45 4.40 -14.49
CA GLY A 87 11.34 3.65 -15.08
C GLY A 87 11.08 4.01 -16.54
N GLU A 88 11.06 5.30 -16.87
CA GLU A 88 10.89 5.79 -18.25
C GLU A 88 12.03 5.32 -19.16
N ARG A 89 13.27 5.44 -18.69
CA ARG A 89 14.44 4.96 -19.43
C ARG A 89 14.36 3.46 -19.73
N MET A 90 14.05 2.64 -18.72
CA MET A 90 13.93 1.19 -18.92
C MET A 90 12.82 0.82 -19.90
N ALA A 91 11.70 1.53 -19.87
CA ALA A 91 10.60 1.33 -20.82
C ALA A 91 11.02 1.67 -22.26
N PHE A 92 11.75 2.78 -22.45
CA PHE A 92 12.28 3.16 -23.75
C PHE A 92 13.25 2.11 -24.32
N ASP A 93 14.16 1.60 -23.48
CA ASP A 93 15.12 0.56 -23.88
C ASP A 93 14.42 -0.74 -24.27
N LEU A 94 13.39 -1.15 -23.51
CA LEU A 94 12.58 -2.33 -23.80
C LEU A 94 11.87 -2.22 -25.16
N VAL A 95 11.23 -1.08 -25.44
CA VAL A 95 10.51 -0.84 -26.70
C VAL A 95 11.49 -0.78 -27.88
N SER A 96 12.67 -0.21 -27.69
CA SER A 96 13.68 -0.10 -28.75
C SER A 96 14.21 -1.47 -29.18
N ARG A 97 14.53 -2.36 -28.24
CA ARG A 97 14.95 -3.74 -28.56
C ARG A 97 13.89 -4.54 -29.31
N ALA A 98 12.62 -4.34 -28.99
CA ALA A 98 11.51 -5.02 -29.64
C ALA A 98 11.28 -4.55 -31.09
N LYS A 99 11.79 -3.37 -31.48
CA LYS A 99 11.73 -2.87 -32.87
C LYS A 99 12.91 -3.33 -33.73
N GLU A 100 13.98 -3.82 -33.11
CA GLU A 100 15.20 -4.31 -33.77
C GLU A 100 15.20 -5.84 -33.96
N SER A 101 14.20 -6.55 -33.43
CA SER A 101 13.95 -7.99 -33.62
C SER A 101 12.87 -8.23 -34.68
#